data_AF-P97483-F1
#
_entry.id   AF-P97483-F1
#
_cell.length_a   1.000
_cell.length_b   1.000
_cell.length_c   1.000
_cell.angle_alpha   90.00
_cell.angle_beta   90.00
_cell.angle_gamma   90.00
#
_symmetry.space_group_name_H-M   'P 1'
#
loop_
_entity.id
_entity.type
_entity.pdbx_description
1 polymer ?
#
loop_
_entity_poly.entity_id
_entity_poly.type
_entity_poly.pdbx_seq_one_letter_code
_entity_poly.pdbx_strand_id
1 'polypeptide(L)'
;MRAQWPGQLWAALLALGALAGVVVGESNICTARGVNSCQQCLAVSPVCAWCSDETLSQGSPRCNLKENLLKDNCAPESIEFPVSEAQILEARPLSSKGSGSSA
;
A
#
# COMPACT_ATOMS: atom_id res chain seq x y z
N MET A 1 19.97 46.09 24.16
CA MET A 1 20.82 45.49 23.10
C MET A 1 19.94 44.52 22.33
N ARG A 2 19.77 44.76 21.02
CA ARG A 2 18.92 43.96 20.14
C ARG A 2 19.57 42.61 19.87
N ALA A 3 18.85 41.52 20.09
CA ALA A 3 18.98 40.31 19.29
C ALA A 3 17.66 39.54 19.35
N GLN A 4 16.63 40.15 18.75
CA GLN A 4 15.50 39.44 18.17
C GLN A 4 16.12 38.48 17.14
N TRP A 5 16.35 37.23 17.53
CA TRP A 5 16.84 36.18 16.66
C TRP A 5 15.79 35.06 16.57
N PRO A 6 14.58 35.37 16.03
CA PRO A 6 13.54 34.38 15.80
C PRO A 6 14.08 33.24 14.93
N GLY A 7 14.99 33.54 14.00
CA GLY A 7 15.68 32.54 13.16
C GLY A 7 16.49 31.52 13.95
N GLN A 8 17.01 31.85 15.14
CA GLN A 8 17.77 30.90 15.96
C GLN A 8 16.89 29.91 16.71
N LEU A 9 15.70 30.35 17.13
CA LEU A 9 14.71 29.47 17.74
C LEU A 9 14.16 28.49 16.70
N TRP A 10 13.88 28.98 15.48
CA TRP A 10 13.49 28.12 14.36
C TRP A 10 14.60 27.14 13.96
N ALA A 11 15.86 27.61 13.87
CA ALA A 11 17.00 26.75 13.56
C ALA A 11 17.24 25.69 14.66
N ALA A 12 17.09 26.05 15.93
CA ALA A 12 17.20 25.12 17.04
C ALA A 12 16.08 24.07 17.03
N LEU A 13 14.82 24.47 16.74
CA LEU A 13 13.70 23.53 16.62
C LEU A 13 13.87 22.55 15.44
N LEU A 14 14.34 23.04 14.30
CA LEU A 14 14.64 22.20 13.13
C LEU A 14 15.80 21.23 13.42
N ALA A 15 16.86 21.69 14.08
CA ALA A 15 17.99 20.83 14.49
C ALA A 15 17.56 19.77 15.51
N LEU A 16 16.67 20.11 16.45
CA LEU A 16 16.15 19.17 17.44
C LEU A 16 15.25 18.09 16.80
N GLY A 17 14.43 18.47 15.81
CA GLY A 17 13.64 17.52 15.03
C GLY A 17 14.50 16.55 14.20
N ALA A 18 15.62 17.02 13.65
CA ALA A 18 16.57 16.17 12.93
C ALA A 18 17.31 15.19 13.86
N LEU A 19 17.67 15.63 15.07
CA LEU A 19 18.30 14.77 16.10
C LEU A 19 17.34 13.71 16.66
N ALA A 20 16.03 13.98 16.65
CA ALA A 20 15.01 13.06 17.14
C ALA A 20 14.73 11.88 16.18
N GLY A 21 15.36 11.82 15.00
CA GLY A 21 15.28 10.65 14.12
C GLY A 21 13.84 10.29 13.72
N VAL A 22 13.01 11.30 13.40
CA VAL A 22 11.64 11.05 12.94
C VAL A 22 11.69 10.37 11.56
N VAL A 23 11.69 9.05 11.56
CA VAL A 23 11.44 8.23 10.36
C VAL A 23 9.97 8.41 9.98
N VAL A 24 9.71 9.31 9.04
CA VAL A 24 8.39 9.41 8.40
C VAL A 24 8.25 8.21 7.49
N GLY A 25 7.58 7.16 7.97
CA GLY A 25 7.20 6.03 7.14
C GLY A 25 6.32 6.51 5.98
N GLU A 26 6.64 6.08 4.76
CA GLU A 26 5.90 6.47 3.56
C GLU A 26 4.42 6.06 3.72
N SER A 27 3.56 7.05 3.89
CA SER A 27 2.13 6.84 4.14
C SER A 27 1.38 6.69 2.81
N ASN A 28 0.51 5.70 2.72
CA ASN A 28 -0.33 5.44 1.55
C ASN A 28 -1.73 4.98 2.01
N ILE A 29 -2.62 4.72 1.04
CA ILE A 29 -4.01 4.36 1.35
C ILE A 29 -4.13 3.09 2.20
N CYS A 30 -3.19 2.14 2.10
CA CYS A 30 -3.20 0.89 2.85
C CYS A 30 -2.77 1.09 4.31
N THR A 31 -1.76 1.94 4.55
CA THR A 31 -1.21 2.20 5.88
C THR A 31 -2.01 3.25 6.67
N ALA A 32 -2.62 4.23 5.99
CA ALA A 32 -3.34 5.34 6.62
C ALA A 32 -4.70 4.95 7.24
N ARG A 33 -5.21 3.75 6.95
CA ARG A 33 -6.57 3.30 7.36
C ARG A 33 -6.63 2.60 8.72
N GLY A 34 -5.49 2.32 9.35
CA GLY A 34 -5.45 1.71 10.70
C GLY A 34 -6.13 0.35 10.78
N VAL A 35 -6.02 -0.46 9.72
CA VAL A 35 -6.64 -1.80 9.67
C VAL A 35 -5.94 -2.76 10.63
N ASN A 36 -6.70 -3.69 11.22
CA ASN A 36 -6.20 -4.65 12.21
C ASN A 36 -6.35 -6.12 11.78
N SER A 37 -6.87 -6.37 10.58
CA SER A 37 -7.00 -7.72 10.02
C SER A 37 -6.72 -7.77 8.53
N CYS A 38 -6.33 -8.94 8.04
CA CYS A 38 -6.12 -9.20 6.62
C CYS A 38 -7.36 -8.84 5.78
N GLN A 39 -8.54 -9.29 6.22
CA GLN A 39 -9.80 -9.02 5.53
C GLN A 39 -10.13 -7.52 5.44
N GLN A 40 -9.81 -6.74 6.48
CA GLN A 40 -9.99 -5.29 6.43
C GLN A 40 -8.98 -4.64 5.47
N CYS A 41 -7.72 -5.08 5.47
CA CYS A 41 -6.68 -4.57 4.57
C CYS A 41 -7.07 -4.74 3.09
N LEU A 42 -7.48 -5.95 2.71
CA LEU A 42 -7.86 -6.26 1.32
C LEU A 42 -9.14 -5.51 0.89
N ALA A 43 -10.00 -5.14 1.84
CA ALA A 43 -11.19 -4.33 1.57
C ALA A 43 -10.90 -2.83 1.40
N VAL A 44 -9.70 -2.34 1.76
CA VAL A 44 -9.34 -0.91 1.60
C VAL A 44 -9.22 -0.53 0.13
N SER A 45 -8.46 -1.31 -0.65
CA SER A 45 -8.18 -1.04 -2.06
C SER A 45 -7.54 -2.27 -2.72
N PRO A 46 -7.78 -2.55 -4.02
CA PRO A 46 -7.16 -3.66 -4.74
C PRO A 46 -5.63 -3.57 -4.88
N VAL A 47 -5.02 -2.42 -4.56
CA VAL A 47 -3.55 -2.27 -4.55
C VAL A 47 -2.92 -2.67 -3.21
N CYS A 48 -3.71 -2.91 -2.18
CA CYS A 48 -3.21 -3.26 -0.86
C CYS A 48 -2.94 -4.76 -0.74
N ALA A 49 -1.84 -5.08 -0.05
CA ALA A 49 -1.43 -6.43 0.30
C ALA A 49 -1.30 -6.55 1.82
N TRP A 50 -1.36 -7.78 2.33
CA TRP A 50 -1.21 -8.08 3.74
C TRP A 50 -0.05 -9.06 4.00
N CYS A 51 0.79 -8.76 4.98
CA CYS A 51 1.84 -9.66 5.45
C CYS A 51 1.39 -10.48 6.68
N SER A 52 1.32 -11.80 6.54
CA SER A 52 0.99 -12.74 7.62
C SER A 52 2.21 -13.28 8.37
N ASP A 53 3.43 -12.93 7.95
CA ASP A 53 4.68 -13.36 8.58
C ASP A 53 4.74 -12.90 10.06
N GLU A 54 4.96 -13.83 10.96
CA GLU A 54 5.07 -13.57 12.40
C GLU A 54 6.41 -12.91 12.79
N THR A 55 7.43 -13.05 11.94
CA THR A 55 8.77 -12.49 12.15
C THR A 55 8.92 -11.03 11.71
N LEU A 56 7.88 -10.47 11.07
CA LEU A 56 7.86 -9.08 10.63
C LEU A 56 8.08 -8.11 11.80
N SER A 57 8.91 -7.09 11.59
CA SER A 57 9.23 -6.11 12.61
C SER A 57 7.98 -5.41 13.15
N GLN A 58 7.89 -5.20 14.47
CA GLN A 58 6.72 -4.57 15.12
C GLN A 58 6.48 -3.11 14.65
N GLY A 59 7.49 -2.47 14.05
CA GLY A 59 7.38 -1.13 13.45
C GLY A 59 6.91 -1.12 12.00
N SER A 60 6.88 -2.28 11.33
CA SER A 60 6.44 -2.40 9.93
C SER A 60 4.93 -2.64 9.86
N PRO A 61 4.19 -1.88 9.04
CA PRO A 61 2.75 -2.08 8.89
C PRO A 61 2.47 -3.39 8.15
N ARG A 62 1.58 -4.23 8.71
CA ARG A 62 1.15 -5.48 8.05
C ARG A 62 0.32 -5.25 6.79
N CYS A 63 -0.39 -4.12 6.71
CA CYS A 63 -1.13 -3.71 5.51
C CYS A 63 -0.38 -2.60 4.78
N ASN A 64 0.11 -2.89 3.58
CA ASN A 64 0.86 -1.94 2.77
C ASN A 64 0.78 -2.32 1.27
N LEU A 65 1.44 -1.56 0.40
CA LEU A 65 1.68 -1.99 -0.97
C LEU A 65 2.60 -3.22 -0.97
N LYS A 66 2.38 -4.15 -1.90
CA LYS A 66 3.15 -5.41 -1.99
C LYS A 66 4.66 -5.15 -2.06
N GLU A 67 5.08 -4.15 -2.82
CA GLU A 67 6.50 -3.81 -2.99
C GLU A 67 7.12 -3.31 -1.70
N ASN A 68 6.34 -2.63 -0.85
CA ASN A 68 6.80 -2.14 0.44
C ASN A 68 6.89 -3.26 1.47
N LEU A 69 5.96 -4.22 1.47
CA LEU A 69 6.06 -5.42 2.32
C LEU A 69 7.30 -6.24 2.00
N LEU A 70 7.66 -6.36 0.71
CA LEU A 70 8.90 -7.03 0.29
C LEU A 70 10.15 -6.26 0.76
N LYS A 71 10.15 -4.93 0.70
CA LYS A 71 11.24 -4.09 1.24
C LYS A 71 11.40 -4.26 2.75
N ASP A 72 10.29 -4.47 3.46
CA ASP A 72 10.25 -4.70 4.90
C ASP A 72 10.64 -6.15 5.29
N ASN A 73 11.12 -6.95 4.33
CA ASN A 73 11.52 -8.35 4.49
C ASN A 73 10.36 -9.27 4.92
N CYS A 74 9.13 -8.98 4.52
CA CYS A 74 8.05 -9.96 4.60
C CYS A 74 8.34 -11.12 3.64
N ALA A 75 8.25 -12.36 4.14
CA ALA A 75 8.37 -13.55 3.32
C ALA A 75 7.35 -13.53 2.15
N PRO A 76 7.78 -13.71 0.88
CA PRO A 76 6.89 -13.62 -0.28
C PRO A 76 5.66 -14.55 -0.21
N GLU A 77 5.85 -15.74 0.35
CA GLU A 77 4.82 -16.75 0.60
C GLU A 77 3.83 -16.37 1.71
N SER A 78 4.20 -15.41 2.56
CA SER A 78 3.34 -14.85 3.61
C SER A 78 2.64 -13.55 3.18
N ILE A 79 2.75 -13.17 1.89
CA ILE A 79 2.06 -12.00 1.35
C ILE A 79 0.73 -12.42 0.71
N GLU A 80 -0.36 -11.96 1.29
CA GLU A 80 -1.71 -12.06 0.72
C GLU A 80 -1.95 -10.88 -0.22
N PHE A 81 -2.05 -11.16 -1.52
CA PHE A 81 -2.30 -10.15 -2.56
C PHE A 81 -3.15 -10.72 -3.71
N PRO A 82 -4.48 -10.80 -3.54
CA PRO A 82 -5.37 -11.31 -4.56
C PRO A 82 -5.45 -10.36 -5.76
N VAL A 83 -5.30 -10.90 -6.97
CA VAL A 83 -5.44 -10.16 -8.22
C VAL A 83 -6.72 -10.59 -8.91
N SER A 84 -7.57 -9.64 -9.29
CA SER A 84 -8.78 -9.94 -10.05
C SER A 84 -8.42 -10.47 -11.44
N GLU A 85 -9.00 -11.59 -11.81
CA GLU A 85 -8.81 -12.23 -13.11
C GLU A 85 -10.15 -12.59 -13.76
N ALA A 86 -10.15 -12.62 -15.09
CA ALA A 86 -11.26 -13.11 -15.88
C ALA A 86 -10.77 -14.29 -16.72
N GLN A 87 -11.35 -15.47 -16.49
CA GLN A 87 -11.03 -16.69 -17.24
C GLN A 87 -12.17 -17.02 -18.21
N ILE A 88 -11.85 -17.17 -19.49
CA ILE A 88 -12.82 -17.59 -20.51
C ILE A 88 -13.01 -19.10 -20.38
N LEU A 89 -14.18 -19.54 -19.91
CA LEU A 89 -14.51 -20.97 -19.82
C LEU A 89 -14.91 -21.54 -21.19
N GLU A 90 -15.62 -20.74 -22.02
CA GLU A 90 -16.01 -21.11 -23.37
C GLU A 90 -15.87 -19.92 -24.33
N ALA A 91 -15.21 -20.15 -25.48
CA ALA A 91 -14.96 -19.14 -26.50
C ALA A 91 -15.42 -19.63 -27.88
N ARG A 92 -16.69 -20.02 -27.99
CA ARG A 92 -17.26 -20.43 -29.28
C ARG A 92 -17.26 -19.21 -30.21
N PRO A 93 -16.76 -19.34 -31.47
CA PRO A 93 -16.68 -18.22 -32.38
C PRO A 93 -18.08 -17.72 -32.75
N LEU A 94 -18.16 -16.43 -33.09
CA LEU A 94 -19.40 -15.84 -33.61
C LEU A 94 -19.75 -16.46 -34.98
N SER A 95 -21.04 -16.59 -35.27
CA SER A 95 -21.54 -17.05 -36.57
C SER A 95 -21.22 -16.06 -37.69
N SER A 96 -21.01 -16.54 -38.91
CA SER A 96 -20.64 -15.73 -40.09
C SER A 96 -21.78 -14.89 -40.67
N LYS A 97 -23.05 -15.19 -40.34
CA LYS A 97 -24.23 -14.45 -40.80
C LYS A 97 -25.28 -14.40 -39.69
N GLY A 98 -25.86 -13.21 -39.46
CA GLY A 98 -26.99 -13.00 -38.54
C GLY A 98 -28.35 -13.28 -39.19
N SER A 99 -29.40 -13.41 -38.38
CA SER A 99 -30.78 -13.64 -38.84
C SER A 99 -31.48 -12.41 -39.44
N GLY A 100 -30.79 -11.26 -39.52
CA GLY A 100 -31.33 -10.01 -40.06
C GLY A 100 -30.87 -9.76 -41.50
N SER A 101 -31.85 -9.63 -42.41
CA SER A 101 -31.77 -9.20 -43.81
C SER A 101 -31.48 -10.29 -44.86
N SER A 102 -32.57 -10.87 -45.35
CA SER A 102 -32.80 -11.12 -46.77
C SER A 102 -33.97 -10.23 -47.18
N ALA A 103 -33.67 -9.02 -47.66
CA ALA A 103 -34.59 -8.19 -48.41
C ALA A 103 -34.57 -8.61 -49.89
#